data_AF-A0ABD7X3C9-F1
#
_entry.id   AF-A0ABD7X3C9-F1
#
_cell.length_a   1.000
_cell.length_b   1.000
_cell.length_c   1.000
_cell.angle_alpha   90.00
_cell.angle_beta   90.00
_cell.angle_gamma   90.00
#
_symmetry.space_group_name_H-M   'P 1'
#
loop_
_entity.id
_entity.type
_entity.pdbx_description
1 polymer ?
#
loop_
_entity_poly.entity_id
_entity_poly.type
_entity_poly.pdbx_seq_one_letter_code
_entity_poly.pdbx_strand_id
1 'polypeptide(L)' 'MRFEGHGVVWDPKANKALCRFENGFIETTDKRIIEGLKKAGYKGTKSTGTAAKDAAEEATDEDVTEVNEA' A
#
# COMPACT_ATOMS: atom_id res chain seq x y z
N MET A 1 -4.95 -10.40 -3.26
CA MET A 1 -3.66 -9.69 -3.06
C MET A 1 -3.70 -9.14 -1.65
N ARG A 2 -2.68 -9.39 -0.85
CA ARG A 2 -2.62 -8.94 0.53
C ARG A 2 -1.71 -7.72 0.63
N PHE A 3 -2.14 -6.71 1.35
CA PHE A 3 -1.36 -5.53 1.68
C PHE A 3 -1.30 -5.39 3.19
N GLU A 4 -0.14 -5.04 3.71
CA GLU A 4 0.07 -4.80 5.13
C GLU A 4 0.03 -3.30 5.42
N GLY A 5 -0.58 -2.93 6.54
CA GLY A 5 -0.79 -1.53 6.88
C GLY A 5 -1.81 -1.36 7.99
N HIS A 6 -1.97 -0.13 8.45
CA HIS A 6 -2.90 0.23 9.51
C HIS A 6 -3.71 1.46 9.11
N GLY A 7 -4.95 1.54 9.57
CA GLY A 7 -5.83 2.69 9.36
C GLY A 7 -6.72 2.58 8.13
N VAL A 8 -7.11 3.73 7.58
CA VAL A 8 -8.04 3.86 6.44
C VAL A 8 -7.33 4.58 5.31
N VAL A 9 -7.36 4.00 4.12
CA VAL A 9 -6.85 4.61 2.89
C VAL A 9 -7.97 5.44 2.26
N TRP A 10 -7.69 6.70 2.00
CA TRP A 10 -8.64 7.64 1.39
C TRP A 10 -8.46 7.70 -0.12
N ASP A 11 -9.57 7.69 -0.88
CA ASP A 11 -9.59 7.99 -2.30
C ASP A 11 -9.97 9.45 -2.51
N PRO A 12 -9.02 10.34 -2.89
CA PRO A 12 -9.33 11.75 -3.13
C PRO A 12 -10.18 11.96 -4.39
N LYS A 13 -10.18 11.02 -5.35
CA LYS A 13 -10.97 11.15 -6.59
C LYS A 13 -12.44 10.90 -6.34
N ALA A 14 -12.75 9.91 -5.51
CA ALA A 14 -14.12 9.56 -5.14
C ALA A 14 -14.57 10.27 -3.85
N ASN A 15 -13.68 11.02 -3.20
CA ASN A 15 -13.87 11.68 -1.92
C ASN A 15 -14.48 10.75 -0.86
N LYS A 16 -13.95 9.52 -0.78
CA LYS A 16 -14.45 8.48 0.13
C LYS A 16 -13.31 7.56 0.57
N ALA A 17 -13.55 6.81 1.64
CA ALA A 17 -12.64 5.76 2.05
C ALA A 17 -12.53 4.69 0.93
N LEU A 18 -11.30 4.46 0.46
CA LEU A 18 -10.97 3.43 -0.51
C LEU A 18 -11.07 2.05 0.14
N CYS A 19 -10.35 1.89 1.26
CA CYS A 19 -10.34 0.66 2.03
C CYS A 19 -9.82 0.90 3.44
N ARG A 20 -10.15 -0.01 4.37
CA ARG A 20 -9.63 -0.03 5.73
C ARG A 20 -8.80 -1.28 5.93
N PHE A 21 -7.68 -1.16 6.63
CA PHE A 21 -6.91 -2.31 7.07
C PHE A 21 -7.59 -2.94 8.29
N GLU A 22 -7.84 -4.24 8.22
CA GLU A 22 -8.42 -5.06 9.28
C GLU A 22 -7.33 -5.97 9.84
N ASN A 23 -7.09 -5.93 11.15
CA ASN A 23 -6.02 -6.69 11.81
C ASN A 23 -4.61 -6.47 11.21
N GLY A 24 -4.31 -5.26 10.74
CA GLY A 24 -2.99 -4.91 10.21
C GLY A 24 -2.75 -5.31 8.74
N PHE A 25 -3.77 -5.83 8.06
CA PHE A 25 -3.69 -6.13 6.64
C PHE A 25 -5.04 -5.92 5.94
N ILE A 26 -5.02 -5.90 4.62
CA ILE A 26 -6.22 -6.04 3.80
C ILE A 26 -5.95 -7.07 2.72
N GLU A 27 -6.87 -8.01 2.58
CA GLU A 27 -6.89 -8.91 1.44
C GLU A 27 -7.99 -8.45 0.48
N THR A 28 -7.58 -8.09 -0.74
CA THR A 28 -8.50 -7.65 -1.78
C THR A 28 -8.10 -8.18 -3.15
N THR A 29 -9.09 -8.39 -3.99
CA THR A 29 -8.94 -8.71 -5.41
C THR A 29 -9.40 -7.56 -6.31
N ASP A 30 -9.90 -6.47 -5.72
CA ASP A 30 -10.38 -5.31 -6.45
C ASP A 30 -9.20 -4.53 -7.04
N LYS A 31 -9.18 -4.41 -8.37
CA LYS A 31 -8.13 -3.71 -9.10
C LYS A 31 -7.99 -2.25 -8.67
N ARG A 32 -9.10 -1.57 -8.34
CA ARG A 32 -9.08 -0.16 -7.93
C ARG A 32 -8.36 0.02 -6.60
N ILE A 33 -8.64 -0.87 -5.65
CA ILE A 33 -8.00 -0.85 -4.35
C ILE A 33 -6.52 -1.22 -4.50
N ILE A 34 -6.21 -2.26 -5.29
CA ILE A 34 -4.82 -2.67 -5.59
C ILE A 34 -4.01 -1.52 -6.21
N GLU A 35 -4.55 -0.83 -7.21
CA GLU A 35 -3.87 0.29 -7.88
C GLU A 35 -3.75 1.51 -6.95
N GLY A 36 -4.79 1.82 -6.17
CA GLY A 36 -4.76 2.91 -5.19
C GLY A 36 -3.70 2.66 -4.12
N LEU A 37 -3.65 1.45 -3.57
CA LEU A 37 -2.65 1.02 -2.60
C LEU A 37 -1.24 1.09 -3.18
N LYS A 38 -1.02 0.58 -4.40
CA LYS A 38 0.29 0.69 -5.07
C LYS A 38 0.72 2.13 -5.32
N LYS A 39 -0.20 3.00 -5.76
CA LYS A 39 0.07 4.43 -5.96
C LYS A 39 0.39 5.15 -4.66
N ALA A 40 -0.21 4.73 -3.56
CA ALA A 40 0.09 5.23 -2.22
C ALA A 40 1.37 4.62 -1.61
N GLY A 41 2.09 3.75 -2.33
CA GLY A 41 3.35 3.15 -1.88
C GLY A 41 3.23 1.85 -1.09
N TYR A 42 2.03 1.25 -1.00
CA TYR A 42 1.85 -0.03 -0.29
C TYR A 42 2.33 -1.22 -1.12
N LYS A 43 3.10 -2.12 -0.49
CA LYS A 43 3.61 -3.36 -1.09
C LYS A 43 2.54 -4.45 -1.00
N GLY A 44 2.13 -4.98 -2.15
CA GLY A 44 1.10 -6.03 -2.25
C GLY A 44 1.71 -7.40 -2.52
N THR A 45 1.54 -8.35 -1.61
CA THR A 45 1.92 -9.75 -1.79
C THR A 45 0.81 -10.54 -2.49
N LYS A 46 1.17 -11.33 -3.49
CA LYS A 46 0.25 -12.33 -4.08
C LYS A 46 0.26 -13.54 -3.17
N SER A 47 -0.88 -13.86 -2.58
CA SER A 47 -1.08 -15.07 -1.77
C SER A 47 -1.02 -16.31 -2.68
N THR A 48 0.18 -16.74 -3.06
CA THR A 48 0.41 -18.06 -3.65
C THR A 48 0.49 -19.00 -2.45
N GLY A 49 -0.54 -19.82 -2.23
CA GLY A 49 -0.64 -20.65 -1.03
C GLY A 49 0.59 -21.52 -0.80
N THR A 50 1.39 -21.17 0.20
CA THR A 50 2.18 -22.05 1.10
C THR A 50 2.94 -21.15 2.07
N ALA A 51 2.94 -21.57 3.34
CA ALA A 51 3.45 -20.85 4.49
C ALA A 51 4.94 -20.48 4.42
N ALA A 52 5.26 -19.34 5.06
CA ALA A 52 6.56 -18.89 5.55
C ALA A 52 7.69 -18.73 4.51
N LYS A 53 8.19 -17.50 4.32
CA LYS A 53 9.34 -16.92 5.04
C LYS A 53 9.83 -15.65 4.31
N ASP A 54 10.47 -14.77 5.07
CA ASP A 54 11.28 -13.62 4.64
C ASP A 54 10.49 -12.38 4.16
N ALA A 55 10.27 -11.41 5.05
CA ALA A 55 11.21 -10.34 5.45
C ALA A 55 11.00 -9.09 4.59
N ALA A 56 10.91 -7.95 5.28
CA ALA A 56 11.27 -6.65 4.75
C ALA A 56 12.50 -6.82 3.83
N GLU A 57 12.51 -6.30 2.62
CA GLU A 57 12.76 -4.88 2.38
C GLU A 57 12.54 -4.62 0.88
N GLU A 58 12.30 -3.36 0.55
CA GLU A 58 12.87 -2.61 -0.57
C GLU A 58 11.84 -1.51 -0.84
N ALA A 59 11.85 -0.55 0.09
CA ALA A 59 11.51 0.83 -0.19
C ALA A 59 12.86 1.50 -0.45
N THR A 60 13.28 1.48 -1.70
CA THR A 60 14.26 2.42 -2.22
C THR A 60 13.71 2.91 -3.55
N ASP A 61 13.21 4.14 -3.55
CA ASP A 61 13.50 5.06 -4.65
C ASP A 61 13.73 6.44 -4.04
N GLU A 62 14.79 7.05 -4.52
CA GLU A 62 15.58 8.10 -3.88
C GLU A 62 14.88 9.44 -3.70
N ASP A 63 15.36 10.13 -2.67
CA ASP A 63 15.46 11.57 -2.53
C ASP A 63 15.52 12.36 -3.85
N VAL A 64 14.64 13.35 -4.01
CA VAL A 64 14.98 14.58 -4.75
C VAL A 64 14.50 15.80 -3.95
N THR A 65 15.38 16.22 -3.04
CA THR A 65 15.79 17.61 -2.76
C THR A 65 14.72 18.69 -2.54
N GLU A 66 14.66 19.13 -1.28
CA GLU A 66 14.40 20.50 -0.86
C GLU A 66 15.21 21.51 -1.70
N VAL A 67 14.56 22.51 -2.30
CA VAL A 67 15.22 23.66 -2.93
C VAL A 67 14.53 24.97 -2.51
N ASN A 68 15.16 25.62 -1.55
CA ASN A 68 15.39 27.06 -1.35
C ASN A 68 14.20 28.03 -1.17
N GLU A 69 14.05 28.52 0.07
CA GLU A 69 13.57 29.88 0.36
C GLU A 69 14.65 30.92 -0.05
N ALA A 70 14.18 32.05 -0.58
CA ALA A 70 14.99 33.19 -1.06
C ALA A 70 14.97 34.36 -0.08
#